data_AF-A0AAX2J7E0-F1
#
_entry.id   AF-A0AAX2J7E0-F1
#
_cell.length_a   1.000
_cell.length_b   1.000
_cell.length_c   1.000
_cell.angle_alpha   90.00
_cell.angle_beta   90.00
_cell.angle_gamma   90.00
#
_symmetry.space_group_name_H-M   'P 1'
#
loop_
_entity.id
_entity.type
_entity.pdbx_description
1 polymer ?
#
loop_
_entity_poly.entity_id
_entity_poly.type
_entity_poly.pdbx_seq_one_letter_code
_entity_poly.pdbx_strand_id
1 'polypeptide(L)'
;MQNSSLPKWFWKLLPFLTGRQSAADFEQWLNTDCAKNHFPDEIYTKLWWVNYRGNQVKNDILQIISNQYGHDEKMLVIREMLDLLANKLDYLKIDSPVWEILPFSTEYQENLYSMILVRSEIEMFIDNENMQKIYHQKTAEFFAKLCDALANDRVLPELPIMGN
;
A
#
# COMPACT_ATOMS: atom_id res chain seq x y z
N MET A 1 -13.87 -8.08 -19.90
CA MET A 1 -13.41 -7.27 -18.76
C MET A 1 -11.90 -7.44 -18.67
N GLN A 2 -11.13 -6.39 -18.98
CA GLN A 2 -9.67 -6.40 -18.87
C GLN A 2 -9.28 -6.41 -17.39
N ASN A 3 -8.25 -7.20 -17.03
CA ASN A 3 -7.75 -7.41 -15.67
C ASN A 3 -7.78 -6.15 -14.78
N SER A 4 -8.58 -6.17 -13.71
CA SER A 4 -8.66 -5.14 -12.66
C SER A 4 -7.39 -5.07 -11.79
N SER A 5 -6.61 -6.15 -11.74
CA SER A 5 -5.42 -6.26 -10.90
C SER A 5 -4.24 -5.40 -11.38
N LEU A 6 -3.52 -4.77 -10.44
CA LEU A 6 -2.28 -4.06 -10.72
C LEU A 6 -1.15 -5.04 -11.14
N PRO A 7 -0.26 -4.64 -12.06
CA PRO A 7 0.83 -5.50 -12.51
C PRO A 7 1.86 -5.71 -11.41
N LYS A 8 2.56 -6.85 -11.49
CA LYS A 8 3.51 -7.27 -10.45
C LYS A 8 4.58 -6.23 -10.09
N TRP A 9 5.09 -5.50 -11.09
CA TRP A 9 6.10 -4.47 -10.88
C TRP A 9 5.59 -3.31 -10.00
N PHE A 10 4.28 -3.02 -10.01
CA PHE A 10 3.72 -1.95 -9.19
C PHE A 10 3.92 -2.25 -7.70
N TRP A 11 3.72 -3.50 -7.28
CA TRP A 11 3.80 -3.89 -5.88
C TRP A 11 5.20 -3.67 -5.30
N LYS A 12 6.25 -3.70 -6.15
CA LYS A 12 7.63 -3.39 -5.75
C LYS A 12 7.82 -1.92 -5.34
N LEU A 13 6.91 -1.03 -5.73
CA LEU A 13 6.93 0.37 -5.33
C LEU A 13 6.26 0.62 -3.97
N LEU A 14 5.51 -0.36 -3.43
CA LEU A 14 4.74 -0.16 -2.19
C LEU A 14 5.56 0.32 -1.00
N PRO A 15 6.76 -0.24 -0.70
CA PRO A 15 7.53 0.21 0.45
C PRO A 15 7.81 1.71 0.38
N PHE A 16 8.18 2.23 -0.79
CA PHE A 16 8.39 3.65 -1.01
C PHE A 16 7.08 4.45 -0.99
N LEU A 17 6.07 4.05 -1.78
CA LEU A 17 4.81 4.80 -1.93
C LEU A 17 4.01 4.91 -0.62
N THR A 18 4.17 3.94 0.27
CA THR A 18 3.51 3.93 1.58
C THR A 18 4.35 4.51 2.71
N GLY A 19 5.53 5.07 2.40
CA GLY A 19 6.40 5.75 3.37
C GLY A 19 7.21 4.83 4.28
N ARG A 20 7.36 3.55 3.90
CA ARG A 20 8.11 2.52 4.65
C ARG A 20 9.56 2.38 4.21
N GLN A 21 9.91 2.99 3.08
CA GLN A 21 11.27 3.07 2.55
C GLN A 21 11.57 4.53 2.21
N SER A 22 12.76 5.01 2.58
CA SER A 22 13.17 6.38 2.25
C SER A 22 13.46 6.54 0.75
N ALA A 23 13.46 7.76 0.25
CA ALA A 23 13.85 8.03 -1.14
C ALA A 23 15.29 7.59 -1.44
N ALA A 24 16.20 7.77 -0.48
CA ALA A 24 17.60 7.36 -0.63
C ALA A 24 17.73 5.83 -0.69
N ASP A 25 17.03 5.10 0.16
CA ASP A 25 17.07 3.62 0.16
C ASP A 25 16.42 3.05 -1.10
N PHE A 26 15.34 3.68 -1.58
CA PHE A 26 14.67 3.27 -2.82
C PHE A 26 15.55 3.54 -4.04
N GLU A 27 16.20 4.71 -4.12
CA GLU A 27 17.19 5.03 -5.15
C GLU A 27 18.35 4.03 -5.14
N GLN A 28 18.91 3.72 -3.97
CA GLN A 28 19.98 2.74 -3.85
C GLN A 28 19.54 1.35 -4.33
N TRP A 29 18.33 0.92 -3.95
CA TRP A 29 17.77 -0.35 -4.42
C TRP A 29 17.56 -0.38 -5.94
N LEU A 30 17.08 0.71 -6.54
CA LEU A 30 16.90 0.84 -8.00
C LEU A 30 18.19 0.63 -8.80
N ASN A 31 19.34 0.91 -8.20
CA ASN A 31 20.67 0.71 -8.79
C ASN A 31 21.14 -0.77 -8.79
N THR A 32 20.35 -1.70 -8.24
CA THR A 32 20.70 -3.13 -8.20
C THR A 32 20.17 -3.88 -9.42
N ASP A 33 20.84 -4.97 -9.80
CA ASP A 33 20.34 -5.89 -10.85
C ASP A 33 18.97 -6.48 -10.51
N CYS A 34 18.72 -6.68 -9.21
CA CYS A 34 17.42 -7.16 -8.71
C CYS A 34 16.28 -6.21 -9.10
N ALA A 35 16.43 -4.90 -8.87
CA ALA A 35 15.41 -3.93 -9.22
C ALA A 35 15.21 -3.84 -10.73
N LYS A 36 16.29 -3.82 -11.53
CA LYS A 36 16.21 -3.76 -12.99
C LYS A 36 15.37 -4.90 -13.58
N ASN A 37 15.48 -6.10 -13.03
CA ASN A 37 14.74 -7.27 -13.50
C ASN A 37 13.25 -7.28 -13.10
N HIS A 38 12.83 -6.39 -12.19
CA HIS A 38 11.44 -6.33 -11.71
C HIS A 38 10.55 -5.36 -12.49
N PHE A 39 11.13 -4.40 -13.20
CA PHE A 39 10.39 -3.37 -13.92
C PHE A 39 10.47 -3.58 -15.43
N PRO A 40 9.39 -3.28 -16.18
CA PRO A 40 9.50 -3.08 -17.62
C PRO A 40 10.53 -1.98 -17.93
N ASP A 41 11.32 -2.14 -19.00
CA ASP A 41 12.39 -1.20 -19.36
C ASP A 41 11.93 0.26 -19.40
N GLU A 42 10.74 0.52 -19.95
CA GLU A 42 10.14 1.85 -20.02
C GLU A 42 9.90 2.45 -18.62
N ILE A 43 9.35 1.65 -17.70
CA ILE A 43 9.07 2.07 -16.33
C ILE A 43 10.38 2.26 -15.56
N TYR A 44 11.31 1.32 -15.68
CA TYR A 44 12.63 1.42 -15.06
C TYR A 44 13.35 2.69 -15.50
N THR A 45 13.37 2.98 -16.80
CA THR A 45 13.99 4.19 -17.35
C THR A 45 13.36 5.45 -16.77
N LYS A 46 12.03 5.52 -16.69
CA LYS A 46 11.34 6.68 -16.08
C LYS A 46 11.68 6.83 -14.59
N LEU A 47 11.71 5.72 -13.84
CA LEU A 47 12.09 5.71 -12.42
C LEU A 47 13.55 6.16 -12.21
N TRP A 48 14.45 5.76 -13.12
CA TRP A 48 15.86 6.13 -13.06
C TRP A 48 16.09 7.64 -13.18
N TRP A 49 15.25 8.33 -13.96
CA TRP A 49 15.36 9.78 -14.18
C TRP A 49 14.68 10.64 -13.11
N VAL A 50 14.03 10.03 -12.11
CA VAL A 50 13.43 10.78 -11.00
C VAL A 50 14.51 11.44 -10.15
N ASN A 51 14.28 12.70 -9.76
CA ASN A 51 15.18 13.40 -8.83
C ASN A 51 14.87 13.00 -7.37
N TYR A 52 15.52 11.96 -6.87
CA TYR A 52 15.34 11.44 -5.50
C TYR A 52 15.78 12.38 -4.37
N ARG A 53 16.47 13.48 -4.69
CA ARG A 53 16.83 14.54 -3.73
C ARG A 53 15.77 15.64 -3.66
N GLY A 54 14.76 15.62 -4.53
CA GLY A 54 13.68 16.60 -4.54
C GLY A 54 12.60 16.35 -3.49
N ASN A 55 11.70 17.31 -3.31
CA ASN A 55 10.59 17.20 -2.35
C ASN A 55 9.35 16.50 -2.93
N GLN A 56 9.34 16.18 -4.23
CA GLN A 56 8.16 15.71 -4.97
C GLN A 56 8.30 14.27 -5.49
N VAL A 57 9.31 13.51 -5.05
CA VAL A 57 9.64 12.15 -5.55
C VAL A 57 8.42 11.23 -5.62
N LYS A 58 7.60 11.20 -4.56
CA LYS A 58 6.38 10.39 -4.54
C LYS A 58 5.39 10.81 -5.62
N ASN A 59 5.21 12.11 -5.84
CA ASN A 59 4.32 12.64 -6.87
C ASN A 59 4.86 12.35 -8.27
N ASP A 60 6.18 12.44 -8.48
CA ASP A 60 6.82 12.10 -9.75
C ASP A 60 6.59 10.63 -10.11
N ILE A 61 6.76 9.71 -9.15
CA ILE A 61 6.48 8.28 -9.37
C ILE A 61 4.98 8.03 -9.60
N LEU A 62 4.09 8.71 -8.86
CA LEU A 62 2.65 8.62 -9.11
C LEU A 62 2.26 9.15 -10.50
N GLN A 63 2.98 10.14 -11.04
CA GLN A 63 2.77 10.62 -12.40
C GLN A 63 3.20 9.58 -13.43
N ILE A 64 4.30 8.86 -13.21
CA ILE A 64 4.73 7.73 -14.06
C ILE A 64 3.64 6.66 -14.10
N ILE A 65 3.06 6.32 -12.94
CA ILE A 65 1.95 5.37 -12.81
C ILE A 65 0.70 5.89 -13.52
N SER A 66 0.34 7.16 -13.32
CA SER A 66 -0.83 7.79 -13.94
C SER A 66 -0.77 7.73 -15.47
N ASN A 67 0.39 8.10 -16.04
CA ASN A 67 0.61 8.05 -17.48
C ASN A 67 0.46 6.63 -18.07
N GLN A 68 0.64 5.58 -17.27
CA GLN A 68 0.45 4.20 -17.69
C GLN A 68 -1.03 3.77 -17.71
N TYR A 69 -1.84 4.27 -16.79
CA TYR A 69 -3.23 3.81 -16.60
C TYR A 69 -4.30 4.76 -17.13
N GLY A 70 -3.95 6.00 -17.48
CA GLY A 70 -4.75 6.87 -18.35
C GLY A 70 -6.16 7.25 -17.87
N HIS A 71 -6.59 6.86 -16.67
CA HIS A 71 -7.94 7.07 -16.16
C HIS A 71 -7.90 7.61 -14.74
N ASP A 72 -8.49 8.80 -14.56
CA ASP A 72 -8.58 9.48 -13.25
C ASP A 72 -9.21 8.58 -12.20
N GLU A 73 -10.27 7.84 -12.55
CA GLU A 73 -10.96 6.91 -11.65
C GLU A 73 -10.03 5.82 -11.12
N LYS A 74 -9.24 5.16 -11.98
CA LYS A 74 -8.30 4.13 -11.54
C LYS A 74 -7.20 4.70 -10.63
N MET A 75 -6.77 5.93 -10.89
CA MET A 75 -5.79 6.61 -10.03
C MET A 75 -6.37 6.99 -8.66
N LEU A 76 -7.67 7.31 -8.57
CA LEU A 76 -8.34 7.51 -7.28
C LEU A 76 -8.32 6.22 -6.46
N VAL A 77 -8.70 5.09 -7.06
CA VAL A 77 -8.67 3.77 -6.38
C VAL A 77 -7.25 3.40 -5.94
N ILE A 78 -6.24 3.63 -6.77
CA ILE A 78 -4.83 3.40 -6.41
C ILE A 78 -4.43 4.27 -5.21
N ARG A 79 -4.82 5.55 -5.17
CA ARG A 79 -4.49 6.45 -4.06
C ARG A 79 -5.16 6.01 -2.77
N GLU A 80 -6.44 5.65 -2.80
CA GLU A 80 -7.16 5.11 -1.65
C GLU A 80 -6.51 3.83 -1.13
N MET A 81 -6.13 2.92 -2.02
CA MET A 81 -5.39 1.70 -1.65
C MET A 81 -4.04 2.02 -1.02
N LEU A 82 -3.30 3.00 -1.55
CA LEU A 82 -2.03 3.43 -0.95
C LEU A 82 -2.22 4.04 0.44
N ASP A 83 -3.30 4.78 0.68
CA ASP A 83 -3.63 5.35 1.99
C ASP A 83 -4.06 4.27 2.98
N LEU A 84 -4.88 3.29 2.55
CA LEU A 84 -5.19 2.09 3.32
C LEU A 84 -3.90 1.37 3.73
N LEU A 85 -3.05 1.04 2.77
CA LEU A 85 -1.80 0.32 3.01
C LEU A 85 -0.82 1.16 3.85
N ALA A 86 -0.88 2.48 3.80
CA ALA A 86 -0.12 3.38 4.66
C ALA A 86 -0.72 3.51 6.08
N ASN A 87 -1.80 2.80 6.40
CA ASN A 87 -2.56 2.91 7.65
C ASN A 87 -3.08 4.34 7.90
N LYS A 88 -3.66 4.96 6.87
CA LYS A 88 -4.17 6.35 6.90
C LYS A 88 -5.66 6.50 6.61
N LEU A 89 -6.36 5.40 6.33
CA LEU A 89 -7.77 5.41 5.94
C LEU A 89 -8.61 4.73 7.03
N ASP A 90 -9.37 5.52 7.77
CA ASP A 90 -10.15 5.05 8.93
C ASP A 90 -11.63 4.73 8.59
N TYR A 91 -12.06 4.98 7.34
CA TYR A 91 -13.46 4.82 6.89
C TYR A 91 -13.56 4.23 5.47
N LEU A 92 -12.81 3.16 5.19
CA LEU A 92 -12.99 2.40 3.96
C LEU A 92 -14.34 1.68 3.99
N LYS A 93 -15.14 1.76 2.93
CA LYS A 93 -16.40 1.01 2.82
C LYS A 93 -16.15 -0.38 2.23
N ILE A 94 -16.96 -1.38 2.61
CA ILE A 94 -16.86 -2.74 2.05
C ILE A 94 -17.15 -2.80 0.53
N ASP A 95 -17.94 -1.86 0.02
CA ASP A 95 -18.25 -1.73 -1.41
C ASP A 95 -17.25 -0.83 -2.16
N SER A 96 -16.15 -0.43 -1.51
CA SER A 96 -15.10 0.37 -2.16
C SER A 96 -14.44 -0.41 -3.31
N PRO A 97 -14.19 0.24 -4.47
CA PRO A 97 -13.46 -0.37 -5.58
C PRO A 97 -12.01 -0.75 -5.23
N VAL A 98 -11.47 -0.30 -4.09
CA VAL A 98 -10.15 -0.72 -3.58
C VAL A 98 -10.05 -2.24 -3.44
N TRP A 99 -11.13 -2.90 -3.03
CA TRP A 99 -11.14 -4.35 -2.84
C TRP A 99 -10.97 -5.12 -4.16
N GLU A 100 -11.34 -4.53 -5.30
CA GLU A 100 -11.21 -5.17 -6.61
C GLU A 100 -9.78 -5.18 -7.16
N ILE A 101 -8.92 -4.28 -6.66
CA ILE A 101 -7.52 -4.15 -7.11
C ILE A 101 -6.53 -4.88 -6.19
N LEU A 102 -6.94 -5.19 -4.97
CA LEU A 102 -6.14 -5.94 -4.00
C LEU A 102 -6.12 -7.44 -4.36
N PRO A 103 -4.94 -8.09 -4.38
CA PRO A 103 -4.79 -9.48 -4.80
C PRO A 103 -5.12 -10.47 -3.67
N PHE A 104 -6.24 -10.24 -2.97
CA PHE A 104 -6.65 -11.01 -1.80
C PHE A 104 -7.84 -11.91 -2.12
N SER A 105 -8.01 -13.01 -1.39
CA SER A 105 -9.27 -13.75 -1.41
C SER A 105 -10.38 -12.91 -0.77
N THR A 106 -11.64 -13.16 -1.15
CA THR A 106 -12.81 -12.51 -0.54
C THR A 106 -12.81 -12.66 0.99
N GLU A 107 -12.49 -13.86 1.50
CA GLU A 107 -12.38 -14.12 2.93
C GLU A 107 -11.34 -13.22 3.62
N TYR A 108 -10.16 -13.04 3.01
CA TYR A 108 -9.13 -12.17 3.58
C TYR A 108 -9.56 -10.69 3.55
N GLN A 109 -10.27 -10.26 2.51
CA GLN A 109 -10.82 -8.90 2.40
C GLN A 109 -11.86 -8.62 3.48
N GLU A 110 -12.81 -9.54 3.71
CA GLU A 110 -13.84 -9.42 4.74
C GLU A 110 -13.23 -9.36 6.15
N ASN A 111 -12.23 -10.21 6.42
CA ASN A 111 -11.54 -10.21 7.71
C ASN A 111 -10.69 -8.94 7.92
N LEU A 112 -10.02 -8.44 6.87
CA LEU A 112 -9.28 -7.18 6.90
C LEU A 112 -10.22 -5.99 7.13
N TYR A 113 -11.35 -5.95 6.45
CA TYR A 113 -12.38 -4.93 6.66
C TYR A 113 -12.90 -4.93 8.09
N SER A 114 -13.20 -6.11 8.64
CA SER A 114 -13.64 -6.26 10.03
C SER A 114 -12.61 -5.73 11.04
N MET A 115 -11.32 -5.98 10.81
CA MET A 115 -10.24 -5.43 11.63
C MET A 115 -10.20 -3.90 11.58
N ILE A 116 -10.39 -3.30 10.40
CA ILE A 116 -10.41 -1.83 10.23
C ILE A 116 -11.60 -1.23 10.98
N LEU A 117 -12.79 -1.84 10.87
CA LEU A 117 -13.97 -1.38 11.62
C LEU A 117 -13.75 -1.41 13.13
N VAL A 118 -13.19 -2.51 13.66
CA VAL A 118 -12.89 -2.63 15.10
C VAL A 118 -11.92 -1.53 15.56
N ARG A 119 -10.88 -1.22 14.75
CA ARG A 119 -9.96 -0.12 15.04
C ARG A 119 -10.72 1.21 15.13
N SER A 120 -11.57 1.52 14.16
CA SER A 120 -12.35 2.77 14.14
C SER A 120 -13.31 2.86 15.33
N GLU A 121 -13.95 1.76 15.72
CA GLU A 121 -14.81 1.71 16.92
C GLU A 121 -14.01 1.98 18.20
N ILE A 122 -12.82 1.40 18.33
CA ILE A 122 -11.94 1.63 19.48
C ILE A 122 -11.55 3.12 19.57
N GLU A 123 -11.19 3.74 18.44
CA GLU A 123 -10.85 5.17 18.40
C GLU A 123 -12.04 6.07 18.76
N MET A 124 -13.25 5.72 18.34
CA MET A 124 -14.43 6.54 18.55
C MET A 124 -15.05 6.38 19.94
N PHE A 125 -15.01 5.17 20.52
CA PHE A 125 -15.83 4.83 21.69
C PHE A 125 -15.04 4.45 22.94
N ILE A 126 -13.74 4.20 22.85
CA ILE A 126 -12.93 3.80 24.01
C ILE A 126 -12.07 4.97 24.48
N ASP A 127 -12.39 5.52 25.65
CA ASP A 127 -11.65 6.63 26.28
C ASP A 127 -10.36 6.18 27.03
N ASN A 128 -9.69 5.15 26.52
CA ASN A 128 -8.47 4.61 27.10
C ASN A 128 -7.31 4.79 26.11
N GLU A 129 -6.54 5.86 26.32
CA GLU A 129 -5.39 6.24 25.47
C GLU A 129 -4.37 5.11 25.33
N ASN A 130 -4.13 4.32 26.38
CA ASN A 130 -3.18 3.21 26.33
C ASN A 130 -3.69 2.09 25.42
N MET A 131 -4.98 1.77 25.49
CA MET A 131 -5.56 0.78 24.58
C MET A 131 -5.51 1.28 23.14
N GLN A 132 -5.96 2.50 22.86
CA GLN A 132 -5.90 3.10 21.52
C GLN A 132 -4.48 3.03 20.93
N LYS A 133 -3.47 3.40 21.73
CA LYS A 133 -2.06 3.33 21.32
C LYS A 133 -1.60 1.91 20.98
N ILE A 134 -1.98 0.91 21.77
CA ILE A 134 -1.66 -0.50 21.50
C ILE A 134 -2.29 -0.94 20.17
N TYR A 135 -3.55 -0.56 19.93
CA TYR A 135 -4.26 -0.90 18.68
C TYR A 135 -3.64 -0.22 17.46
N HIS A 136 -3.29 1.07 17.56
CA HIS A 136 -2.55 1.78 16.50
C HIS A 136 -1.22 1.13 16.19
N GLN A 137 -0.47 0.72 17.21
CA GLN A 137 0.79 0.04 17.00
C GLN A 137 0.60 -1.31 16.29
N LYS A 138 -0.33 -2.15 16.76
CA LYS A 138 -0.61 -3.46 16.16
C LYS A 138 -1.08 -3.35 14.71
N THR A 139 -1.94 -2.38 14.40
CA THR A 139 -2.39 -2.13 13.02
C THR A 139 -1.27 -1.63 12.13
N ALA A 140 -0.46 -0.68 12.60
CA ALA A 140 0.70 -0.20 11.85
C ALA A 140 1.71 -1.33 11.53
N GLU A 141 1.99 -2.19 12.51
CA GLU A 141 2.84 -3.38 12.33
C GLU A 141 2.25 -4.37 11.32
N PHE A 142 0.94 -4.64 11.41
CA PHE A 142 0.24 -5.49 10.45
C PHE A 142 0.34 -4.94 9.02
N PHE A 143 0.01 -3.66 8.80
CA PHE A 143 0.08 -3.06 7.46
C PHE A 143 1.51 -3.00 6.92
N ALA A 144 2.52 -2.90 7.80
CA ALA A 144 3.92 -3.04 7.39
C ALA A 144 4.25 -4.43 6.87
N LYS A 145 3.82 -5.48 7.59
CA LYS A 145 3.97 -6.88 7.13
C LYS A 145 3.19 -7.13 5.84
N LEU A 146 1.99 -6.55 5.71
CA LEU A 146 1.15 -6.69 4.52
C LEU A 146 1.80 -6.06 3.29
N CYS A 147 2.35 -4.84 3.43
CA CYS A 147 3.09 -4.19 2.35
C CYS A 147 4.31 -4.98 1.92
N ASP A 148 5.07 -5.52 2.88
CA ASP A 148 6.22 -6.37 2.59
C ASP A 148 5.81 -7.66 1.88
N ALA A 149 4.72 -8.31 2.33
CA ALA A 149 4.22 -9.52 1.70
C ALA A 149 3.78 -9.28 0.25
N LEU A 150 3.05 -8.20 -0.01
CA LEU A 150 2.66 -7.78 -1.36
C LEU A 150 3.87 -7.44 -2.23
N ALA A 151 4.83 -6.69 -1.70
CA ALA A 151 6.02 -6.27 -2.45
C ALA A 151 6.94 -7.44 -2.78
N ASN A 152 6.98 -8.48 -1.94
CA ASN A 152 7.94 -9.57 -2.04
C ASN A 152 7.32 -10.94 -2.34
N ASP A 153 6.06 -10.99 -2.78
CA ASP A 153 5.30 -12.21 -3.07
C ASP A 153 5.36 -13.24 -1.91
N ARG A 154 5.31 -12.74 -0.67
CA ARG A 154 5.34 -13.59 0.55
C ARG A 154 3.93 -13.97 0.98
N VAL A 155 3.84 -14.92 1.92
CA VAL A 155 2.58 -15.29 2.58
C VAL A 155 1.99 -14.06 3.26
N LEU A 156 0.68 -13.85 3.08
CA LEU A 156 -0.04 -12.75 3.73
C LEU A 156 0.02 -12.91 5.25
N PRO A 157 0.24 -11.82 6.00
CA PRO A 157 0.26 -11.89 7.46
C PRO A 157 -1.11 -12.27 8.00
N GLU A 158 -1.10 -13.02 9.11
CA GLU A 158 -2.30 -13.22 9.92
C GLU A 158 -2.80 -11.87 10.45
N LEU A 159 -4.12 -11.72 10.51
CA LEU A 159 -4.74 -10.54 11.05
C LEU A 159 -4.53 -10.50 12.58
N PRO A 160 -4.17 -9.35 13.15
CA PRO A 160 -4.01 -9.22 14.59
C PRO A 160 -5.35 -9.52 15.27
N ILE A 161 -5.31 -10.32 16.33
CA ILE A 161 -6.46 -10.52 17.20
C ILE A 161 -6.71 -9.20 17.94
N MET A 162 -7.74 -8.49 17.52
CA MET A 162 -8.20 -7.24 18.13
C MET A 162 -9.28 -7.54 19.15
N GLY A 163 -8.92 -8.25 20.23
CA GLY A 163 -9.86 -8.59 21.29
C GLY A 163 -9.32 -9.63 22.26
N ASN A 164 -9.20 -9.21 23.52
CA ASN A 164 -9.53 -9.98 24.73
C ASN A 164 -9.90 -8.96 25.81
#